data_AF-A0A9E8EJ87-F1
#
_entry.id   AF-A0A9E8EJ87-F1
#
_cell.length_a   1.000
_cell.length_b   1.000
_cell.length_c   1.000
_cell.angle_alpha   90.00
_cell.angle_beta   90.00
_cell.angle_gamma   90.00
#
_symmetry.space_group_name_H-M   'P 1'
#
loop_
_entity.id
_entity.type
_entity.pdbx_description
1 polymer ?
#
loop_
_entity_poly.entity_id
_entity_poly.type
_entity_poly.pdbx_seq_one_letter_code
_entity_poly.pdbx_strand_id
1 'polypeptide(L)'
;MKESRKNCKLFLREHCNQLVTTVYHHNNDLLNYIASEFGVEAATSIQETFGGESFYIPKRAVKDEKQAYIEKYFGKKSTREIARATGLSVRQVQRRLNWRVSKSQQQLFS
;
A
#
# COMPACT_ATOMS: atom_id res chain seq x y z
N MET A 1 3.19 -36.18 29.72
CA MET A 1 3.36 -34.80 29.22
C MET A 1 3.75 -34.66 27.74
N LYS A 2 3.99 -35.75 26.97
CA LYS A 2 4.32 -35.65 25.52
C LYS A 2 3.09 -35.74 24.59
N GLU A 3 1.97 -36.34 25.02
CA GLU A 3 0.71 -36.40 24.25
C GLU A 3 0.06 -35.02 24.01
N SER A 4 -0.14 -34.21 25.05
CA SER A 4 -0.86 -32.92 24.93
C SER A 4 -0.21 -31.94 23.95
N ARG A 5 1.13 -31.95 23.84
CA ARG A 5 1.85 -31.06 22.90
C ARG A 5 1.71 -31.50 21.44
N LYS A 6 1.49 -32.79 21.18
CA LYS A 6 1.21 -33.30 19.82
C LYS A 6 -0.20 -32.89 19.37
N ASN A 7 -1.16 -32.93 20.29
CA ASN A 7 -2.55 -32.53 20.01
C ASN A 7 -2.70 -31.03 19.73
N CYS A 8 -1.97 -30.13 20.41
CA CYS A 8 -2.00 -28.70 20.10
C CYS A 8 -1.43 -28.37 18.70
N LYS A 9 -0.39 -29.09 18.25
CA LYS A 9 0.17 -28.88 16.90
C LYS A 9 -0.77 -29.38 15.79
N LEU A 10 -1.44 -30.50 16.03
CA LEU A 10 -2.46 -31.02 15.11
C LEU A 10 -3.67 -30.09 15.06
N PHE A 11 -4.14 -29.61 16.21
CA PHE A 11 -5.26 -28.67 16.30
C PHE A 11 -4.96 -27.33 15.59
N LEU A 12 -3.79 -26.73 15.81
CA LEU A 12 -3.39 -25.51 15.11
C LEU A 12 -3.28 -25.74 13.60
N ARG A 13 -2.75 -26.89 13.17
CA ARG A 13 -2.64 -27.22 11.74
C ARG A 13 -3.99 -27.46 11.09
N GLU A 14 -4.91 -28.14 11.76
CA GLU A 14 -6.28 -28.37 11.29
C GLU A 14 -7.09 -27.06 11.26
N HIS A 15 -6.94 -26.20 12.27
CA HIS A 15 -7.60 -24.90 12.33
C HIS A 15 -7.03 -23.92 11.28
N CYS A 16 -5.71 -23.92 11.07
CA CYS A 16 -5.09 -23.20 9.95
C CYS A 16 -5.56 -23.76 8.60
N ASN A 17 -5.65 -25.07 8.44
CA ASN A 17 -6.15 -25.68 7.19
C ASN A 17 -7.64 -25.37 6.94
N GLN A 18 -8.47 -25.28 7.98
CA GLN A 18 -9.86 -24.86 7.88
C GLN A 18 -10.00 -23.38 7.49
N LEU A 19 -9.17 -22.50 8.09
CA LEU A 19 -9.09 -21.08 7.71
C LEU A 19 -8.56 -20.87 6.29
N VAL A 20 -7.62 -21.70 5.86
CA VAL A 20 -7.14 -21.76 4.48
C VAL A 20 -8.32 -22.15 3.58
N THR A 21 -9.09 -23.19 3.88
CA THR A 21 -10.23 -23.58 3.03
C THR A 21 -11.36 -22.54 2.93
N THR A 22 -11.60 -21.72 3.95
CA THR A 22 -12.64 -20.66 3.88
C THR A 22 -12.19 -19.45 3.06
N VAL A 23 -10.90 -19.15 3.00
CA VAL A 23 -10.33 -18.13 2.10
C VAL A 23 -10.27 -18.63 0.65
N TYR A 24 -10.18 -19.96 0.44
CA TYR A 24 -9.95 -20.58 -0.87
C TYR A 24 -11.17 -20.63 -1.81
N HIS A 25 -12.34 -20.14 -1.40
CA HIS A 25 -13.51 -20.19 -2.27
C HIS A 25 -13.54 -19.15 -3.39
N HIS A 26 -12.62 -18.19 -3.41
CA HIS A 26 -12.35 -17.36 -4.57
C HIS A 26 -10.85 -17.43 -4.88
N ASN A 27 -10.50 -17.76 -6.12
CA ASN A 27 -9.12 -17.79 -6.64
C ASN A 27 -8.46 -16.41 -6.49
N ASN A 28 -7.99 -16.09 -5.28
CA ASN A 28 -7.39 -14.81 -4.95
C ASN A 28 -5.91 -15.07 -4.65
N ASP A 29 -5.14 -15.31 -5.72
CA ASP A 29 -3.70 -15.58 -5.68
C ASP A 29 -2.93 -14.57 -4.82
N LEU A 30 -3.42 -13.33 -4.75
CA LEU A 30 -2.88 -12.27 -3.90
C LEU A 30 -3.06 -12.52 -2.40
N LEU A 31 -4.24 -12.98 -1.95
CA LEU A 31 -4.45 -13.28 -0.53
C LEU A 31 -3.67 -14.52 -0.10
N ASN A 32 -3.54 -15.50 -1.00
CA ASN A 32 -2.68 -16.66 -0.78
C ASN A 32 -1.21 -16.25 -0.66
N TYR A 33 -0.74 -15.37 -1.54
CA TYR A 33 0.59 -14.79 -1.44
C TYR A 33 0.80 -14.05 -0.10
N ILE A 34 -0.12 -13.17 0.26
CA ILE A 34 -0.04 -12.40 1.52
C ILE A 34 -0.05 -13.35 2.73
N ALA A 35 -0.91 -14.37 2.73
CA ALA A 35 -0.96 -15.35 3.80
C ALA A 35 0.35 -16.15 3.92
N SER A 36 1.00 -16.46 2.78
CA SER A 36 2.28 -17.16 2.77
C SER A 36 3.46 -16.31 3.24
N GLU A 37 3.46 -15.01 2.93
CA GLU A 37 4.58 -14.10 3.19
C GLU A 37 4.47 -13.44 4.58
N PHE A 38 3.25 -13.07 4.99
CA PHE A 38 2.97 -12.28 6.20
C PHE A 38 2.12 -13.03 7.24
N GLY A 39 1.62 -14.22 6.92
CA GLY A 39 0.80 -15.04 7.80
C GLY A 39 -0.71 -14.92 7.55
N VAL A 40 -1.44 -15.97 7.95
CA VAL A 40 -2.89 -16.10 7.72
C VAL A 40 -3.67 -14.98 8.40
N GLU A 41 -3.31 -14.59 9.62
CA GLU A 41 -3.98 -13.53 10.38
C GLU A 41 -3.97 -12.19 9.62
N ALA A 42 -2.84 -11.83 8.99
CA ALA A 42 -2.72 -10.61 8.21
C ALA A 42 -3.61 -10.64 6.96
N ALA A 43 -3.66 -11.77 6.25
CA ALA A 43 -4.52 -11.94 5.08
C ALA A 43 -6.01 -11.88 5.46
N THR A 44 -6.40 -12.48 6.59
CA THR A 44 -7.76 -12.42 7.13
C THR A 44 -8.15 -10.99 7.49
N SER A 45 -7.31 -10.25 8.24
CA SER A 45 -7.59 -8.85 8.57
C SER A 45 -7.74 -7.97 7.33
N ILE A 46 -6.93 -8.18 6.28
CA ILE A 46 -7.04 -7.44 5.02
C ILE A 46 -8.37 -7.77 4.32
N GLN A 47 -8.73 -9.05 4.22
CA GLN A 47 -9.98 -9.48 3.59
C GLN A 47 -11.20 -8.97 4.35
N GLU A 48 -11.18 -8.95 5.69
CA GLU A 48 -12.28 -8.42 6.51
C GLU A 48 -12.41 -6.91 6.40
N THR A 49 -11.29 -6.19 6.31
CA THR A 49 -11.29 -4.72 6.29
C THR A 49 -11.59 -4.16 4.90
N PHE A 50 -11.09 -4.80 3.84
CA PHE A 50 -11.08 -4.27 2.47
C PHE A 50 -11.75 -5.21 1.46
N GLY A 51 -12.26 -6.37 1.89
CA GLY A 51 -12.91 -7.33 1.01
C GLY A 51 -14.14 -6.73 0.32
N GLY A 52 -14.28 -7.00 -0.98
CA GLY A 52 -15.37 -6.44 -1.80
C GLY A 52 -15.06 -5.06 -2.40
N GLU A 53 -13.96 -4.42 -2.00
CA GLU A 53 -13.49 -3.16 -2.58
C GLU A 53 -12.28 -3.39 -3.50
N SER A 54 -12.17 -2.61 -4.58
CA SER A 54 -11.06 -2.67 -5.52
C SER A 54 -10.19 -1.42 -5.39
N PHE A 55 -8.93 -1.63 -5.00
CA PHE A 55 -7.97 -0.55 -4.82
C PHE A 55 -6.87 -0.61 -5.88
N TYR A 56 -6.55 0.55 -6.46
CA TYR A 56 -5.33 0.69 -7.25
C TYR A 56 -4.11 0.79 -6.33
N ILE A 57 -3.25 -0.22 -6.36
CA ILE A 57 -1.96 -0.20 -5.66
C ILE A 57 -0.87 0.27 -6.63
N PRO A 58 -0.26 1.46 -6.42
CA PRO A 58 0.80 1.95 -7.29
C PRO A 58 2.05 1.06 -7.21
N LYS A 59 2.62 0.69 -8.36
CA LYS A 59 3.86 -0.12 -8.46
C LYS A 59 5.10 0.52 -7.82
N ARG A 60 5.03 1.79 -7.43
CA ARG A 60 6.11 2.53 -6.76
C ARG A 60 5.51 3.24 -5.56
N ALA A 61 6.16 3.14 -4.41
CA ALA A 61 5.79 3.89 -3.21
C ALA A 61 5.73 5.38 -3.56
N VAL A 62 4.53 5.98 -3.50
CA VAL A 62 4.32 7.36 -3.90
C VAL A 62 4.64 8.27 -2.71
N LYS A 63 5.92 8.33 -2.34
CA LYS A 63 6.53 9.53 -1.75
C LYS A 63 7.86 9.73 -2.44
N ASP A 64 7.79 10.28 -3.64
CA ASP A 64 8.97 10.85 -4.27
C ASP A 64 9.47 11.95 -3.32
N GLU A 65 10.58 11.71 -2.61
CA GLU A 65 11.11 12.63 -1.59
C GLU A 65 11.27 14.06 -2.15
N LYS A 66 11.59 14.14 -3.44
CA LYS A 66 11.67 15.41 -4.18
C LYS A 66 10.30 16.05 -4.32
N GLN A 67 9.23 15.28 -4.53
CA GLN A 67 7.86 15.78 -4.53
C GLN A 67 7.46 16.30 -3.15
N ALA A 68 7.78 15.56 -2.07
CA ALA A 68 7.52 16.00 -0.70
C ALA A 68 8.26 17.31 -0.37
N TYR A 69 9.52 17.44 -0.83
CA TYR A 69 10.28 18.68 -0.71
C TYR A 69 9.64 19.83 -1.49
N ILE A 70 9.25 19.61 -2.75
CA ILE A 70 8.57 20.61 -3.58
C ILE A 70 7.31 21.10 -2.87
N GLU A 71 6.49 20.20 -2.32
CA GLU A 71 5.25 20.54 -1.62
C GLU A 71 5.51 21.33 -0.33
N LYS A 72 6.50 20.95 0.45
CA LYS A 72 6.85 21.63 1.71
C LYS A 72 7.30 23.08 1.52
N TYR A 73 8.01 23.36 0.42
CA TYR A 73 8.62 24.67 0.15
C TYR A 73 7.95 25.47 -0.96
N PHE A 74 6.92 24.93 -1.60
CA PHE A 74 6.11 25.67 -2.57
C PHE A 74 5.49 26.91 -1.91
N GLY A 75 5.64 28.07 -2.56
CA GLY A 75 5.19 29.37 -2.02
C GLY A 75 6.12 29.99 -0.96
N LYS A 76 7.07 29.23 -0.42
CA LYS A 76 8.08 29.72 0.55
C LYS A 76 9.44 29.99 -0.08
N LYS A 77 9.79 29.25 -1.13
CA LYS A 77 11.02 29.39 -1.91
C LYS A 77 10.69 29.60 -3.38
N SER A 78 11.60 30.26 -4.11
CA SER A 78 11.47 30.38 -5.56
C SER A 78 11.65 29.02 -6.25
N THR A 79 11.04 28.86 -7.43
CA THR A 79 11.14 27.62 -8.22
C THR A 79 12.59 27.25 -8.54
N ARG A 80 13.47 28.25 -8.73
CA ARG A 80 14.91 28.04 -8.97
C ARG A 80 15.64 27.51 -7.74
N GLU A 81 15.28 27.93 -6.53
CA GLU A 81 15.88 27.41 -5.29
C GLU A 81 15.43 25.98 -5.02
N ILE A 82 14.16 25.68 -5.29
CA ILE A 82 13.62 24.31 -5.18
C ILE A 82 14.32 23.38 -6.17
N ALA A 83 14.52 23.83 -7.41
CA ALA A 83 15.27 23.10 -8.43
C ALA A 83 16.70 22.77 -7.98
N ARG A 84 17.42 23.77 -7.45
CA ARG A 84 18.78 23.58 -6.92
C ARG A 84 18.83 22.57 -5.77
N ALA A 85 17.89 22.65 -4.82
CA ALA A 85 17.87 21.75 -3.66
C ALA A 85 17.49 20.30 -4.00
N THR A 86 16.64 20.10 -5.00
CA THR A 86 16.15 18.76 -5.40
C THR A 86 16.97 18.10 -6.50
N GLY A 87 17.89 18.84 -7.13
CA GLY A 87 18.65 18.40 -8.30
C GLY A 87 17.78 18.24 -9.55
N LEU A 88 16.62 18.91 -9.61
CA LEU A 88 15.70 18.87 -10.75
C LEU A 88 15.87 20.10 -11.63
N SER A 89 15.49 20.00 -12.90
CA SER A 89 15.36 21.20 -13.74
C SER A 89 14.14 22.02 -13.34
N VAL A 90 14.19 23.34 -13.58
CA VAL A 90 13.07 24.25 -13.29
C VAL A 90 11.78 23.79 -13.99
N ARG A 91 11.89 23.28 -15.23
CA ARG A 91 10.77 22.72 -15.99
C ARG A 91 10.15 21.49 -15.31
N GLN A 92 10.97 20.61 -14.74
CA GLN A 92 10.48 19.43 -14.02
C GLN A 92 9.75 19.81 -12.72
N VAL A 93 10.27 20.80 -11.98
CA VAL A 93 9.60 21.34 -10.79
C VAL A 93 8.24 21.93 -11.18
N GLN A 94 8.20 22.76 -12.23
CA GLN A 94 6.95 23.36 -12.70
C GLN A 94 5.93 22.30 -13.17
N ARG A 95 6.37 21.27 -13.89
CA ARG A 95 5.51 20.17 -14.33
C ARG A 95 4.85 19.47 -13.13
N ARG A 96 5.63 19.19 -12.07
CA ARG A 96 5.14 18.56 -10.83
C ARG A 96 4.15 19.45 -10.07
N LEU A 97 4.39 20.76 -10.04
CA LEU A 97 3.46 21.72 -9.44
C LEU A 97 2.14 21.82 -10.23
N ASN A 98 2.20 21.84 -11.56
CA ASN A 98 1.00 21.90 -12.40
C ASN A 98 0.16 20.62 -12.28
N TRP A 99 0.80 19.45 -12.19
CA TRP A 99 0.10 18.19 -11.91
C TRP A 99 -0.67 18.21 -10.58
N ARG A 100 -0.16 18.91 -9.56
CA ARG A 100 -0.87 19.10 -8.29
C ARG A 100 -2.15 19.92 -8.49
N VAL A 101 -2.07 21.05 -9.21
CA VAL A 101 -3.22 21.93 -9.47
C VAL A 101 -4.34 21.18 -10.20
N SER A 102 -3.97 20.37 -11.19
CA SER A 102 -4.92 19.53 -11.93
C SER A 102 -5.63 18.51 -11.04
N LYS A 103 -4.91 17.85 -10.11
CA LYS A 103 -5.52 16.91 -9.15
C LYS A 103 -6.48 17.59 -8.18
N SER A 104 -6.11 18.75 -7.62
CA SER A 104 -6.99 19.49 -6.71
C SER A 104 -8.25 19.99 -7.42
N GLN A 105 -8.15 20.38 -8.69
CA GLN A 105 -9.31 20.77 -9.49
C GLN A 105 -10.22 19.56 -9.75
N GLN A 106 -9.65 18.40 -10.12
CA GLN A 106 -10.43 17.19 -10.36
C GLN A 106 -11.26 16.75 -9.14
N GLN A 107 -10.74 16.93 -7.92
CA GLN A 107 -11.45 16.61 -6.68
C GLN A 107 -12.61 17.56 -6.33
N LEU A 108 -12.61 18.78 -6.88
CA LEU A 108 -13.67 19.77 -6.65
C LEU A 108 -14.87 19.59 -7.60
N PHE A 109 -14.70 18.81 -8.68
CA PHE A 109 -15.71 18.59 -9.71
C PHE A 109 -16.20 17.13 -9.75
N SER A 110 -15.92 16.35 -8.71
CA SER A 110 -16.29 14.94 -8.54
C SER A 110 -17.17 14.74 -7.33
#